data_AF-A0A9P0ACE0-F1
#
_entry.id   AF-A0A9P0ACE0-F1
#
_cell.length_a   1.000
_cell.length_b   1.000
_cell.length_c   1.000
_cell.angle_alpha   90.00
_cell.angle_beta   90.00
_cell.angle_gamma   90.00
#
_symmetry.space_group_name_H-M   'P 1'
#
loop_
_entity.id
_entity.type
_entity.pdbx_description
1 polymer ?
#
loop_
_entity_poly.entity_id
_entity_poly.type
_entity_poly.pdbx_seq_one_letter_code
_entity_poly.pdbx_strand_id
1 'polypeptide(L)'
;MMKALISYGLRFGSVAGFVYYSSELGIWGDSAQAEQLLKQGKQLLAPYAATVKQKIPLSDIQLPTTECASRTAKNYWNKGVVKSIEFLGKLPSTVKGAGSNAFTYISQQLENANTEEKN
;
A
#
# COMPACT_ATOMS: atom_id res chain seq x y z
N MET A 1 19.42 1.84 8.77
CA MET A 1 18.11 1.35 9.30
C MET A 1 17.10 2.48 9.53
N MET A 2 17.46 3.59 10.18
CA MET A 2 16.53 4.68 10.53
C MET A 2 15.77 5.32 9.35
N LYS A 3 16.45 5.56 8.20
CA LYS A 3 15.81 6.12 6.99
C LYS A 3 14.73 5.22 6.40
N ALA A 4 14.91 3.90 6.46
CA ALA A 4 13.93 2.95 5.95
C ALA A 4 12.66 2.96 6.81
N LEU A 5 12.80 2.96 8.14
CA LEU A 5 11.69 3.06 9.10
C LEU A 5 10.86 4.34 8.90
N ILE A 6 11.51 5.49 8.73
CA ILE A 6 10.82 6.76 8.43
C ILE A 6 10.06 6.66 7.10
N SER A 7 10.68 6.09 6.06
CA SER A 7 10.03 5.94 4.76
C SER A 7 8.85 4.97 4.78
N TYR A 8 8.94 3.89 5.56
CA TYR A 8 7.83 2.95 5.76
C TYR A 8 6.72 3.60 6.59
N GLY A 9 7.05 4.28 7.68
CA GLY A 9 6.08 5.01 8.50
C GLY A 9 5.30 6.06 7.68
N LEU A 10 5.99 6.83 6.85
CA LEU A 10 5.34 7.80 5.96
C LEU A 10 4.41 7.10 4.95
N ARG A 11 4.87 6.02 4.30
CA ARG A 11 4.05 5.25 3.34
C ARG A 11 2.82 4.64 4.01
N PHE A 12 2.98 3.99 5.16
CA PHE A 12 1.86 3.42 5.91
C PHE A 12 0.91 4.49 6.42
N GLY A 13 1.42 5.61 6.93
CA GLY A 13 0.61 6.74 7.37
C GLY A 13 -0.21 7.35 6.23
N SER A 14 0.37 7.54 5.04
CA SER A 14 -0.35 8.02 3.86
C SER A 14 -1.44 7.05 3.42
N VAL A 15 -1.15 5.74 3.39
CA VAL A 15 -2.14 4.71 3.02
C VAL A 15 -3.26 4.65 4.05
N ALA A 16 -2.94 4.65 5.35
CA ALA A 16 -3.94 4.63 6.41
C ALA A 16 -4.82 5.89 6.40
N GLY A 17 -4.21 7.06 6.20
CA GLY A 17 -4.94 8.32 6.07
C GLY A 17 -5.86 8.35 4.85
N PHE A 18 -5.39 7.84 3.70
CA PHE A 18 -6.22 7.69 2.51
C PHE A 18 -7.39 6.74 2.75
N VAL A 19 -7.15 5.59 3.38
CA VAL A 19 -8.21 4.62 3.70
C VAL A 19 -9.24 5.22 4.66
N TYR A 20 -8.79 5.88 5.73
CA TYR A 20 -9.66 6.54 6.70
C TYR A 20 -10.55 7.59 6.02
N TYR A 21 -9.96 8.47 5.22
CA TYR A 21 -10.69 9.48 4.48
C TYR A 21 -11.64 8.86 3.43
N SER A 22 -11.21 7.80 2.74
CA SER A 22 -12.06 7.08 1.77
C SER A 22 -13.27 6.40 2.44
N SER A 23 -13.13 5.99 3.70
CA SER A 23 -14.21 5.44 4.49
C SER A 23 -15.22 6.52 4.88
N GLU A 24 -14.75 7.71 5.32
CA GLU A 24 -15.63 8.85 5.62
C GLU A 24 -16.37 9.37 4.37
N LEU A 25 -15.75 9.30 3.19
CA LEU A 25 -16.40 9.60 1.91
C LEU A 25 -17.49 8.58 1.51
N GLY A 26 -17.69 7.51 2.28
CA GLY A 26 -18.70 6.50 1.99
C GLY A 26 -18.36 5.60 0.80
N ILE A 27 -17.11 5.59 0.32
CA ILE A 27 -16.67 4.70 -0.78
C ILE A 27 -16.82 3.22 -0.40
N TRP A 28 -16.63 2.92 0.88
CA TRP A 28 -16.76 1.59 1.48
C TRP A 28 -18.04 1.44 2.33
N GLY A 29 -18.90 2.46 2.33
CA GLY A 29 -20.14 2.52 3.11
C GLY A 29 -21.32 1.90 2.37
N ASP A 30 -22.52 2.46 2.59
CA ASP A 30 -23.73 2.00 1.92
C ASP A 30 -23.67 2.27 0.40
N SER A 31 -24.19 1.33 -0.38
CA SER A 31 -24.34 1.39 -1.84
C SER A 31 -24.96 2.71 -2.32
N ALA A 32 -25.92 3.25 -1.56
CA ALA A 32 -26.57 4.52 -1.87
C ALA A 32 -25.62 5.73 -1.78
N GLN A 33 -24.70 5.73 -0.80
CA GLN A 33 -23.73 6.81 -0.61
C GLN A 33 -22.66 6.77 -1.71
N ALA A 34 -22.16 5.57 -2.05
CA ALA A 34 -21.21 5.39 -3.13
C ALA A 34 -21.80 5.81 -4.50
N GLU A 35 -23.08 5.50 -4.74
CA GLU A 35 -23.76 5.90 -5.97
C GLU A 35 -23.95 7.43 -6.05
N GLN A 36 -24.27 8.08 -4.94
CA GLN A 36 -24.37 9.54 -4.86
C GLN A 36 -23.02 10.21 -5.10
N LEU A 37 -21.95 9.69 -4.52
CA LEU A 37 -20.58 10.18 -4.75
C LEU A 37 -20.17 10.04 -6.23
N LEU A 38 -20.51 8.91 -6.86
CA LEU A 38 -20.29 8.69 -8.30
C LEU A 38 -21.09 9.66 -9.17
N LYS A 39 -22.35 9.95 -8.81
CA LYS A 39 -23.18 10.94 -9.53
C LYS A 39 -22.59 12.34 -9.42
N GLN A 40 -22.16 12.76 -8.23
CA GLN A 40 -21.51 14.06 -8.02
C GLN A 40 -20.19 14.16 -8.79
N GLY A 41 -19.35 13.12 -8.73
CA GLY A 41 -18.12 13.04 -9.50
C GLY A 41 -18.39 13.14 -11.01
N LYS A 42 -19.38 12.41 -11.52
CA LYS A 42 -19.78 12.49 -12.94
C LYS A 42 -20.28 13.89 -13.32
N GLN A 43 -21.04 14.57 -12.46
CA GLN A 43 -21.50 15.94 -12.73
C GLN A 43 -20.34 16.94 -12.77
N LEU A 44 -19.37 16.82 -11.87
CA LEU A 44 -18.17 17.67 -11.85
C LEU A 44 -17.26 17.41 -13.05
N LEU A 45 -17.18 16.15 -13.51
CA LEU A 45 -16.36 15.74 -14.65
C LEU A 45 -17.06 15.92 -16.00
N ALA A 46 -18.40 16.03 -16.03
CA ALA A 46 -19.20 16.20 -17.24
C ALA A 46 -18.73 17.35 -18.16
N PRO A 47 -18.46 18.58 -17.66
CA PRO A 47 -18.00 19.66 -18.53
C PRO A 47 -16.61 19.41 -19.12
N TYR A 48 -15.75 18.66 -18.41
CA TYR A 48 -14.40 18.33 -18.88
C TYR A 48 -14.39 17.13 -19.84
N ALA A 49 -15.38 16.24 -19.75
CA ALA A 49 -15.50 15.08 -20.62
C ALA A 49 -15.63 15.48 -22.10
N ALA A 50 -16.30 16.60 -22.41
CA ALA A 50 -16.39 17.12 -23.77
C ALA A 50 -15.03 17.59 -24.30
N THR A 51 -14.27 18.31 -23.48
CA THR A 51 -12.92 18.80 -23.81
C THR A 51 -11.93 17.64 -24.00
N VAL A 52 -12.02 16.60 -23.17
CA VAL A 52 -11.17 15.40 -23.28
C VAL A 52 -11.52 14.61 -24.54
N LYS A 53 -12.81 14.46 -24.87
CA LYS A 53 -13.26 13.81 -26.11
C LYS A 53 -12.82 14.55 -27.38
N GLN A 54 -12.66 15.87 -27.35
CA GLN A 54 -12.13 16.64 -28.48
C GLN A 54 -10.60 16.53 -28.63
N LYS A 55 -9.87 16.47 -27.51
CA LYS A 55 -8.39 16.39 -27.53
C LYS A 55 -7.86 14.98 -27.76
N ILE A 56 -8.67 13.96 -27.47
CA ILE A 56 -8.29 12.56 -27.59
C ILE A 56 -9.18 11.90 -28.65
N PRO A 57 -8.65 11.55 -29.84
CA PRO A 57 -9.39 10.77 -30.81
C PRO A 57 -9.66 9.38 -30.23
N LEU A 58 -10.85 9.19 -29.66
CA LEU A 58 -11.29 7.92 -29.07
C LEU A 58 -11.39 6.78 -30.10
N SER A 59 -11.35 7.11 -31.39
CA SER A 59 -11.36 6.15 -32.51
C SER A 59 -10.10 5.28 -32.58
N ASP A 60 -8.95 5.76 -32.09
CA ASP A 60 -7.67 5.03 -32.13
C ASP A 60 -7.28 4.39 -30.80
N ILE A 61 -8.04 4.64 -29.72
CA ILE A 61 -7.76 4.02 -28.43
C ILE A 61 -8.42 2.65 -28.40
N GLN A 62 -7.61 1.61 -28.63
CA GLN A 62 -7.98 0.25 -28.29
C GLN A 62 -8.06 0.15 -26.76
N LEU A 63 -9.25 0.37 -26.20
CA LEU A 63 -9.52 0.08 -24.80
C LEU A 63 -9.24 -1.40 -24.55
N PRO A 64 -8.52 -1.76 -23.47
CA PRO A 64 -8.35 -3.16 -23.12
C PRO A 64 -9.73 -3.78 -22.97
N THR A 65 -9.94 -4.94 -23.59
CA THR A 65 -11.19 -5.68 -23.43
C THR A 65 -11.46 -5.89 -21.94
N THR A 66 -12.73 -5.85 -21.55
CA THR A 66 -13.17 -6.09 -20.16
C THR A 66 -12.61 -7.43 -19.62
N GLU A 67 -12.45 -8.42 -20.50
CA GLU A 67 -11.77 -9.68 -20.21
C GLU A 67 -10.28 -9.50 -19.86
N CYS A 68 -9.54 -8.67 -20.60
CA CYS A 68 -8.14 -8.41 -20.32
C CYS A 68 -7.96 -7.66 -18.98
N ALA A 69 -8.83 -6.68 -18.71
CA ALA A 69 -8.84 -5.94 -17.44
C ALA A 69 -9.14 -6.87 -16.25
N SER A 70 -10.20 -7.69 -16.36
CA SER A 70 -10.57 -8.63 -15.29
C SER A 70 -9.52 -9.72 -15.07
N ARG A 71 -8.92 -10.25 -16.14
CA ARG A 71 -7.80 -11.20 -16.06
C ARG A 71 -6.59 -10.59 -15.34
N THR A 72 -6.28 -9.34 -15.64
CA THR A 72 -5.17 -8.61 -15.00
C THR A 72 -5.44 -8.41 -13.51
N ALA A 73 -6.65 -7.95 -13.15
CA ALA A 73 -7.06 -7.81 -11.75
C ALA A 73 -6.97 -9.12 -10.98
N LYS A 74 -7.52 -10.22 -11.54
CA LYS A 74 -7.42 -11.57 -10.95
C LYS A 74 -5.97 -12.01 -10.75
N ASN A 75 -5.10 -11.78 -11.74
CA ASN A 75 -3.70 -12.15 -11.67
C ASN A 75 -2.95 -11.40 -10.55
N TYR A 76 -3.16 -10.09 -10.43
CA TYR A 76 -2.53 -9.29 -9.37
C TYR A 76 -3.07 -9.62 -7.99
N TRP A 77 -4.37 -9.86 -7.86
CA TRP A 77 -4.97 -10.32 -6.61
C TRP A 77 -4.32 -11.63 -6.14
N ASN A 78 -4.27 -12.64 -7.01
CA ASN A 78 -3.69 -13.94 -6.69
C ASN A 78 -2.20 -13.83 -6.33
N LYS A 79 -1.42 -13.05 -7.09
CA LYS A 79 -0.01 -12.76 -6.76
C LYS A 79 0.12 -12.09 -5.40
N GLY A 80 -0.76 -11.16 -5.08
CA GLY A 80 -0.82 -10.50 -3.78
C GLY A 80 -1.05 -11.50 -2.65
N VAL A 81 -2.06 -12.36 -2.76
CA VAL A 81 -2.37 -13.39 -1.77
C VAL A 81 -1.17 -14.32 -1.55
N VAL A 82 -0.57 -14.84 -2.61
CA VAL A 82 0.60 -15.73 -2.54
C VAL A 82 1.77 -15.04 -1.82
N LYS A 83 2.08 -13.79 -2.19
CA LYS A 83 3.18 -13.03 -1.60
C LYS A 83 2.96 -12.72 -0.12
N SER A 84 1.74 -12.41 0.28
CA SER A 84 1.39 -12.17 1.68
C SER A 84 1.56 -13.44 2.53
N ILE A 85 1.12 -14.60 2.04
CA ILE A 85 1.28 -15.88 2.75
C ILE A 85 2.77 -16.26 2.82
N GLU A 86 3.54 -16.09 1.73
CA GLU A 86 4.99 -16.29 1.74
C GLU A 86 5.69 -15.39 2.76
N PHE A 87 5.28 -14.13 2.87
CA PHE A 87 5.82 -13.19 3.85
C PHE A 87 5.53 -13.64 5.28
N LEU A 88 4.28 -14.00 5.58
CA LEU A 88 3.89 -14.51 6.89
C LEU A 88 4.66 -15.79 7.25
N GLY A 89 4.89 -16.69 6.29
CA GLY A 89 5.70 -17.89 6.50
C GLY A 89 7.17 -17.61 6.79
N LYS A 90 7.74 -16.55 6.19
CA LYS A 90 9.14 -16.13 6.41
C LYS A 90 9.33 -15.22 7.64
N LEU A 91 8.24 -14.78 8.25
CA LEU A 91 8.24 -13.82 9.35
C LEU A 91 8.92 -14.39 10.61
N PRO A 92 8.62 -15.62 11.08
CA PRO A 92 9.22 -16.18 12.29
C PRO A 92 10.74 -16.31 12.21
N SER A 93 11.28 -16.77 11.07
CA SER A 93 12.73 -16.91 10.87
C SER A 93 13.43 -15.55 10.85
N THR A 94 12.80 -14.54 10.23
CA THR A 94 13.34 -13.18 10.13
C THR A 94 13.36 -12.52 11.51
N VAL A 95 12.28 -12.66 12.28
CA VAL A 95 12.19 -12.11 13.65
C VAL A 95 13.16 -12.81 14.59
N LYS A 96 13.29 -14.15 14.51
CA LYS A 96 14.27 -14.89 15.31
C LYS A 96 15.70 -14.43 15.04
N GLY A 97 16.06 -14.27 13.76
CA GLY A 97 17.40 -13.77 13.38
C GLY A 97 17.64 -12.34 13.85
N ALA A 98 16.66 -11.44 13.70
CA ALA A 98 16.77 -10.07 14.19
C ALA A 98 16.89 -10.01 15.72
N GLY A 99 16.11 -10.82 16.44
CA GLY A 99 16.14 -10.89 17.90
C GLY A 99 17.47 -11.41 18.45
N SER A 100 18.03 -12.48 17.87
CA SER A 100 19.34 -12.97 18.33
C SER A 100 20.45 -11.95 18.06
N ASN A 101 20.45 -11.32 16.88
CA ASN A 101 21.43 -10.30 16.53
C ASN A 101 21.34 -9.08 17.46
N ALA A 102 20.12 -8.66 17.82
CA ALA A 102 19.92 -7.57 18.77
C ALA A 102 20.42 -7.94 20.17
N PHE A 103 20.12 -9.15 20.64
CA PHE A 103 20.61 -9.64 21.93
C PHE A 103 22.13 -9.69 21.97
N THR A 104 22.77 -10.24 20.93
CA THR A 104 24.23 -10.29 20.82
C THR A 104 24.86 -8.89 20.78
N TYR A 105 24.23 -7.93 20.10
CA TYR A 105 24.70 -6.55 20.09
C TYR A 105 24.64 -5.89 21.47
N ILE A 106 23.55 -6.10 22.20
CA ILE A 106 23.36 -5.55 23.55
C ILE A 106 24.37 -6.18 24.52
N SER A 107 24.55 -7.52 24.47
CA SER A 107 25.50 -8.21 25.35
C SER A 107 26.94 -7.77 25.09
N GLN A 108 27.34 -7.62 23.82
CA GLN A 108 28.67 -7.11 23.46
C GLN A 108 28.92 -5.69 23.96
N GLN A 109 27.93 -4.79 23.86
CA GLN A 109 28.09 -3.44 24.42
C GLN A 109 28.20 -3.45 25.95
N LEU A 110 27.44 -4.32 26.61
CA LEU A 110 27.49 -4.48 28.06
C LEU A 110 28.86 -4.97 28.54
N GLU A 111 29.45 -5.93 27.83
CA GLU A 111 30.79 -6.46 28.12
C GLU A 111 31.89 -5.42 27.88
N ASN A 112 31.81 -4.65 26.78
CA ASN A 112 32.77 -3.60 26.49
C ASN A 112 32.71 -2.47 27.55
N ALA A 113 31.51 -2.05 27.95
CA ALA A 113 31.34 -1.03 29.00
C ALA A 113 31.94 -1.47 30.36
N ASN A 114 31.74 -2.74 30.75
CA ASN A 114 32.33 -3.30 31.98
C ASN A 114 33.86 -3.46 31.91
N THR A 115 34.43 -3.51 30.71
CA THR A 115 35.89 -3.64 30.52
C THR A 115 36.58 -2.28 30.53
N GLU A 116 35.88 -1.22 30.08
CA GLU A 116 36.35 0.17 30.19
C GLU A 116 36.29 0.71 31.63
N GLU A 117 35.35 0.25 32.46
CA GLU A 117 35.26 0.65 33.89
C GLU A 117 36.33 -0.01 34.78
N LYS A 118 37.01 -1.07 34.30
CA LYS A 118 38.05 -1.82 35.04
C LYS A 118 39.49 -1.44 34.69
N ASN A 119 39.70 -0.54 33.73
CA ASN A 119 41.01 0.05 33.39
C ASN A 119 41.10 1.49 33.92
#